data_AF-A0A6G3XGH1-F1
#
_entry.id   AF-A0A6G3XGH1-F1
#
_cell.length_a   1.000
_cell.length_b   1.000
_cell.length_c   1.000
_cell.angle_alpha   90.00
_cell.angle_beta   90.00
_cell.angle_gamma   90.00
#
_symmetry.space_group_name_H-M   'P 1'
#
loop_
_entity.id
_entity.type
_entity.pdbx_description
1 polymer ?
#
loop_
_entity_poly.entity_id
_entity_poly.type
_entity_poly.pdbx_seq_one_letter_code
_entity_poly.pdbx_strand_id
1 'polypeptide(L)'
;MGLLDAILGRSKPVRPDLDQLFAVPSAALTLQAATGFTPTGLGSVCFAGVEGGGFARLQEDVRELLDADTERGGIPVEFSRDAYGYTWLLARHPADDSAALVNDLHAVNTLLQDGGFGPHLLCSLIGFRDAEGRALAL
;
A
#
# COMPACT_ATOMS: atom_id res chain seq x y z
N MET A 1 22.02 -17.94 -4.77
CA MET A 1 22.92 -16.86 -5.23
C MET A 1 24.27 -17.49 -5.51
N GLY A 2 24.62 -17.72 -6.78
CA GLY A 2 25.92 -18.26 -7.17
C GLY A 2 26.90 -17.15 -7.57
N LEU A 3 28.21 -17.43 -7.48
CA LEU A 3 29.28 -16.50 -7.90
C LEU A 3 29.13 -16.05 -9.37
N LEU A 4 28.53 -16.90 -10.21
CA LEU A 4 28.31 -16.65 -11.64
C LEU A 4 27.18 -15.64 -11.91
N ASP A 5 26.14 -15.57 -11.08
CA ASP A 5 25.03 -14.61 -11.24
C ASP A 5 25.49 -13.17 -10.98
N ALA A 6 26.42 -13.00 -10.04
CA ALA A 6 27.01 -11.71 -9.70
C ALA A 6 27.94 -11.16 -10.80
N ILE A 7 28.70 -12.03 -11.47
CA ILE A 7 29.58 -11.65 -12.59
C ILE A 7 28.77 -11.29 -13.85
N LEU A 8 27.62 -11.93 -14.06
CA LEU A 8 26.74 -11.68 -15.22
C LEU A 8 25.77 -10.50 -15.02
N GLY A 9 25.86 -9.78 -13.90
CA GLY A 9 25.00 -8.61 -13.62
C GLY A 9 23.51 -8.95 -13.44
N ARG A 10 23.18 -10.23 -13.24
CA ARG A 10 21.79 -10.70 -13.08
C ARG A 10 21.43 -10.70 -11.59
N SER A 11 21.15 -9.53 -11.02
CA SER A 11 20.53 -9.45 -9.69
C SER A 11 19.03 -9.73 -9.80
N LYS A 12 18.55 -10.78 -9.14
CA LYS A 12 17.10 -10.98 -8.95
C LYS A 12 16.57 -9.83 -8.07
N PRO A 13 15.51 -9.11 -8.48
CA PRO A 13 14.93 -8.06 -7.65
C PRO A 13 14.60 -8.60 -6.25
N VAL A 14 14.95 -7.83 -5.21
CA VAL A 14 14.55 -8.14 -3.84
C VAL A 14 13.03 -8.12 -3.81
N ARG A 15 12.42 -9.19 -3.30
CA ARG A 15 10.97 -9.24 -3.16
C ARG A 15 10.55 -8.26 -2.08
N PRO A 16 9.46 -7.50 -2.27
CA PRO A 16 8.93 -6.66 -1.21
C PRO A 16 8.56 -7.54 -0.02
N ASP A 17 8.96 -7.09 1.17
CA ASP A 17 8.52 -7.68 2.43
C ASP A 17 7.29 -6.91 2.90
N LEU A 18 6.11 -7.48 2.66
CA LEU A 18 4.81 -6.87 2.95
C LEU A 18 4.52 -6.82 4.46
N ASP A 19 5.23 -7.61 5.25
CA ASP A 19 5.04 -7.70 6.71
C ASP A 19 5.69 -6.51 7.43
N GLN A 20 6.60 -5.79 6.77
CA GLN A 20 7.18 -4.54 7.30
C GLN A 20 6.11 -3.50 7.65
N LEU A 21 4.94 -3.56 7.01
CA LEU A 21 3.83 -2.66 7.31
C LEU A 21 3.34 -2.81 8.76
N PHE A 22 3.47 -4.00 9.37
CA PHE A 22 3.08 -4.25 10.75
C PHE A 22 3.95 -3.54 11.79
N ALA A 23 5.09 -2.95 11.39
CA ALA A 23 5.88 -2.08 12.26
C ALA A 23 5.27 -0.67 12.38
N VAL A 24 4.47 -0.23 11.41
CA VAL A 24 3.94 1.14 11.32
C VAL A 24 3.05 1.54 12.51
N PRO A 25 2.15 0.70 13.06
CA PRO A 25 1.33 1.10 14.20
C PRO A 25 2.16 1.47 15.43
N SER A 26 3.26 0.75 15.69
CA SER A 26 4.17 1.08 16.80
C SER A 26 4.97 2.36 16.53
N ALA A 27 5.42 2.55 15.27
CA ALA A 27 6.08 3.78 14.84
C ALA A 27 5.15 5.00 14.92
N ALA A 28 3.86 4.83 14.61
CA ALA A 28 2.84 5.88 14.70
C ALA A 28 2.71 6.42 16.12
N LEU A 29 2.67 5.54 17.13
CA LEU A 29 2.63 5.93 18.54
C LEU A 29 3.90 6.70 18.94
N THR A 30 5.06 6.24 18.49
CA THR A 30 6.34 6.90 18.78
C THR A 30 6.42 8.29 18.13
N LEU A 31 6.00 8.39 16.88
CA LEU A 31 5.93 9.64 16.13
C LEU A 31 5.01 10.64 16.82
N GLN A 32 3.80 10.20 17.21
CA GLN A 32 2.83 11.03 17.90
C GLN A 32 3.40 11.55 19.22
N ALA A 33 4.00 10.69 20.04
CA ALA A 33 4.58 11.07 21.32
C ALA A 33 5.76 12.05 21.18
N ALA A 34 6.57 11.89 20.13
CA ALA A 34 7.77 12.72 19.93
C ALA A 34 7.51 14.05 19.23
N THR A 35 6.47 14.14 18.40
CA THR A 35 6.31 15.26 17.44
C THR A 35 4.91 15.90 17.45
N GLY A 36 3.91 15.25 18.03
CA GLY A 36 2.52 15.72 18.00
C GLY A 36 1.77 15.41 16.70
N PHE A 37 2.38 14.74 15.72
CA PHE A 37 1.68 14.24 14.54
C PHE A 37 0.73 13.09 14.90
N THR A 38 -0.56 13.23 14.58
CA THR A 38 -1.57 12.19 14.79
C THR A 38 -1.93 11.50 13.47
N PRO A 39 -2.28 10.21 13.49
CA PRO A 39 -2.75 9.52 12.30
C PRO A 39 -4.04 10.17 11.78
N THR A 40 -4.23 10.16 10.46
CA THR A 40 -5.44 10.68 9.82
C THR A 40 -6.54 9.63 9.64
N GLY A 41 -6.23 8.36 9.91
CA GLY A 41 -7.09 7.22 9.55
C GLY A 41 -7.09 6.89 8.05
N LEU A 42 -6.19 7.51 7.28
CA LEU A 42 -6.05 7.30 5.84
C LEU A 42 -4.78 6.54 5.53
N GLY A 43 -4.94 5.46 4.79
CA GLY A 43 -3.84 4.63 4.34
C GLY A 43 -3.97 4.36 2.86
N SER A 44 -2.86 4.19 2.15
CA SER A 44 -2.92 3.91 0.72
C SER A 44 -1.88 2.91 0.25
N VAL A 45 -2.25 2.15 -0.77
CA VAL A 45 -1.33 1.33 -1.56
C VAL A 45 -1.15 1.97 -2.93
N CYS A 46 0.10 2.21 -3.31
CA CYS A 46 0.48 2.71 -4.61
C CYS A 46 1.10 1.60 -5.45
N PHE A 47 0.68 1.50 -6.70
CA PHE A 47 1.25 0.55 -7.65
C PHE A 47 1.42 1.17 -9.04
N ALA A 48 2.43 0.67 -9.75
CA ALA A 48 2.79 1.10 -11.08
C ALA A 48 1.69 0.75 -12.09
N GLY A 49 1.11 1.77 -12.72
CA GLY A 49 0.31 1.58 -13.91
C GLY A 49 1.22 1.25 -15.10
N VAL A 50 0.93 0.15 -15.80
CA VAL A 50 1.51 -0.09 -17.13
C VAL A 50 0.75 0.75 -18.15
N GLU A 51 1.45 1.55 -18.96
CA GLU A 51 0.78 2.29 -20.04
C GLU A 51 0.17 1.33 -21.09
N GLY A 52 -1.07 1.62 -21.53
CA GLY A 52 -1.77 0.88 -22.59
C GLY A 52 -3.07 0.19 -22.14
N GLY A 53 -3.74 -0.51 -23.06
CA GLY A 53 -5.04 -1.16 -22.83
C GLY A 53 -5.04 -2.23 -21.72
N GLY A 54 -3.85 -2.69 -21.28
CA GLY A 54 -3.71 -3.55 -20.11
C GLY A 54 -4.06 -2.86 -18.78
N PHE A 55 -3.99 -1.52 -18.70
CA PHE A 55 -4.27 -0.78 -17.47
C PHE A 55 -5.74 -0.78 -17.06
N ALA A 56 -6.64 -0.49 -18.00
CA ALA A 56 -8.07 -0.48 -17.72
C ALA A 56 -8.53 -1.86 -17.24
N ARG A 57 -8.00 -2.90 -17.88
CA ARG A 57 -8.22 -4.29 -17.48
C ARG A 57 -7.59 -4.62 -16.12
N LEU A 58 -6.38 -4.15 -15.84
CA LEU A 58 -5.75 -4.30 -14.53
C LEU A 58 -6.57 -3.65 -13.42
N GLN A 59 -7.11 -2.44 -13.66
CA GLN A 59 -7.98 -1.78 -12.68
C GLN A 59 -9.30 -2.53 -12.47
N GLU A 60 -9.88 -3.07 -13.53
CA GLU A 60 -11.07 -3.94 -13.45
C GLU A 60 -10.74 -5.24 -12.69
N ASP A 61 -9.63 -5.91 -13.00
CA ASP A 61 -9.20 -7.14 -12.35
C ASP A 61 -8.92 -6.93 -10.85
N VAL A 62 -8.23 -5.83 -10.48
CA VAL A 62 -7.98 -5.47 -9.08
C VAL A 62 -9.27 -5.11 -8.36
N ARG A 63 -10.18 -4.39 -9.02
CA ARG A 63 -11.48 -4.07 -8.43
C ARG A 63 -12.31 -5.32 -8.22
N GLU A 64 -12.42 -6.20 -9.21
CA GLU A 64 -13.14 -7.48 -9.11
C GLU A 64 -12.58 -8.34 -7.98
N LEU A 65 -11.24 -8.41 -7.86
CA LEU A 65 -10.58 -9.14 -6.78
C LEU A 65 -10.97 -8.61 -5.39
N LEU A 66 -11.03 -7.29 -5.22
CA LEU A 66 -11.37 -6.66 -3.94
C LEU A 66 -12.89 -6.65 -3.67
N ASP A 67 -13.71 -6.48 -4.69
CA ASP A 67 -15.18 -6.53 -4.58
C ASP A 67 -15.65 -7.95 -4.21
N ALA A 68 -15.04 -8.99 -4.81
CA ALA A 68 -15.34 -10.39 -4.48
C ALA A 68 -15.00 -10.72 -3.01
N ASP A 69 -13.97 -10.08 -2.46
CA ASP A 69 -13.64 -10.19 -1.04
C ASP A 69 -14.59 -9.35 -0.19
N THR A 70 -15.02 -8.18 -0.67
CA THR A 70 -16.00 -7.28 -0.01
C THR A 70 -17.34 -7.96 0.28
N GLU A 71 -17.88 -8.76 -0.66
CA GLU A 71 -19.09 -9.56 -0.42
C GLU A 71 -18.93 -10.62 0.69
N ARG A 72 -17.68 -10.99 1.02
CA ARG A 72 -17.32 -11.91 2.10
C ARG A 72 -16.85 -11.18 3.37
N GLY A 73 -16.95 -9.85 3.40
CA GLY A 73 -16.52 -8.99 4.51
C GLY A 73 -15.26 -8.15 4.23
N GLY A 74 -14.81 -8.09 2.99
CA GLY A 74 -13.69 -7.29 2.53
C GLY A 74 -13.94 -5.77 2.55
N ILE A 75 -12.88 -5.03 2.27
CA ILE A 75 -12.71 -3.65 2.72
C ILE A 75 -13.13 -2.67 1.61
N PRO A 76 -14.00 -1.68 1.89
CA PRO A 76 -14.33 -0.66 0.90
C PRO A 76 -13.12 0.25 0.67
N VAL A 77 -12.59 0.22 -0.55
CA VAL A 77 -11.43 1.01 -0.95
C VAL A 77 -11.75 1.95 -2.10
N GLU A 78 -11.14 3.13 -2.10
CA GLU A 78 -11.31 4.13 -3.14
C GLU A 78 -10.13 4.12 -4.10
N PHE A 79 -10.40 4.07 -5.40
CA PHE A 79 -9.37 4.11 -6.44
C PHE A 79 -9.19 5.52 -6.98
N SER A 80 -7.94 5.94 -7.10
CA SER A 80 -7.58 7.19 -7.78
C SER A 80 -6.30 7.01 -8.59
N ARG A 81 -6.05 7.96 -9.50
CA ARG A 81 -4.84 7.99 -10.32
C ARG A 81 -4.18 9.36 -10.20
N ASP A 82 -2.87 9.37 -10.04
CA ASP A 82 -2.13 10.63 -10.00
C ASP A 82 -1.71 11.12 -11.39
N ALA A 83 -1.12 12.32 -11.44
CA ALA A 83 -0.65 12.95 -12.66
C ALA A 83 0.55 12.23 -13.30
N TYR A 84 1.23 11.35 -12.57
CA TYR A 84 2.35 10.54 -13.06
C TYR A 84 1.88 9.16 -13.57
N GLY A 85 0.58 8.89 -13.48
CA GLY A 85 -0.03 7.69 -14.00
C GLY A 85 -0.04 6.52 -13.02
N TYR A 86 0.35 6.71 -11.76
CA TYR A 86 0.28 5.69 -10.71
C TYR A 86 -1.13 5.55 -10.17
N THR A 87 -1.50 4.32 -9.82
CA THR A 87 -2.80 4.03 -9.21
C THR A 87 -2.64 3.95 -7.70
N TRP A 88 -3.60 4.56 -7.03
CA TRP A 88 -3.69 4.64 -5.59
C TRP A 88 -4.99 4.00 -5.15
N LEU A 89 -4.88 3.09 -4.20
CA LEU A 89 -5.99 2.52 -3.47
C LEU A 89 -5.97 3.11 -2.07
N LEU A 90 -7.05 3.79 -1.69
CA LEU A 90 -7.22 4.46 -0.41
C LEU A 90 -8.14 3.63 0.50
N ALA A 91 -7.63 3.24 1.66
CA ALA A 91 -8.39 2.65 2.75
C ALA A 91 -8.61 3.69 3.86
N ARG A 92 -9.72 3.55 4.58
CA ARG A 92 -10.13 4.49 5.62
C ARG A 92 -10.59 3.77 6.88
N HIS A 93 -10.05 4.20 8.01
CA HIS A 93 -10.38 3.75 9.34
C HIS A 93 -10.55 4.94 10.30
N PRO A 94 -11.11 4.72 11.49
CA PRO A 94 -10.95 5.65 12.61
C PRO A 94 -9.47 6.01 12.82
N ALA A 95 -9.20 7.28 13.15
CA ALA A 95 -7.84 7.80 13.27
C ALA A 95 -7.01 7.12 14.38
N ASP A 96 -7.69 6.56 15.39
CA ASP A 96 -7.11 5.82 16.50
C ASP A 96 -6.88 4.32 16.21
N ASP A 97 -7.33 3.82 15.05
CA ASP A 97 -7.19 2.41 14.66
C ASP A 97 -6.20 2.22 13.51
N SER A 98 -4.95 2.65 13.73
CA SER A 98 -3.87 2.42 12.77
C SER A 98 -3.57 0.92 12.55
N ALA A 99 -3.92 0.06 13.51
CA ALA A 99 -3.67 -1.38 13.40
C ALA A 99 -4.62 -2.04 12.41
N ALA A 100 -5.93 -1.76 12.50
CA ALA A 100 -6.89 -2.23 11.50
C ALA A 100 -6.58 -1.66 10.11
N LEU A 101 -6.21 -0.38 10.02
CA LEU A 101 -5.80 0.22 8.75
C LEU A 101 -4.60 -0.51 8.12
N VAL A 102 -3.58 -0.85 8.91
CA VAL A 102 -2.41 -1.61 8.42
C VAL A 102 -2.78 -3.02 8.00
N ASN A 103 -3.64 -3.70 8.76
CA ASN A 103 -4.12 -5.03 8.39
C ASN A 103 -4.81 -4.99 7.02
N ASP A 104 -5.63 -3.98 6.77
CA ASP A 104 -6.35 -3.80 5.52
C ASP A 104 -5.41 -3.52 4.35
N LEU A 105 -4.43 -2.61 4.54
CA LEU A 105 -3.42 -2.34 3.54
C LEU A 105 -2.56 -3.57 3.23
N HIS A 106 -2.23 -4.37 4.25
CA HIS A 106 -1.51 -5.63 4.06
C HIS A 106 -2.36 -6.66 3.30
N ALA A 107 -3.65 -6.78 3.62
CA ALA A 107 -4.58 -7.65 2.89
C ALA A 107 -4.66 -7.26 1.41
N VAL A 108 -4.77 -5.96 1.12
CA VAL A 108 -4.74 -5.43 -0.26
C VAL A 108 -3.43 -5.79 -0.96
N ASN A 109 -2.28 -5.58 -0.32
CA ASN A 109 -0.98 -5.95 -0.89
C ASN A 109 -0.88 -7.44 -1.19
N THR A 110 -1.37 -8.30 -0.29
CA THR A 110 -1.38 -9.75 -0.46
C THR A 110 -2.28 -10.17 -1.61
N LEU A 111 -3.50 -9.62 -1.70
CA LEU A 111 -4.41 -9.87 -2.82
C LEU A 111 -3.79 -9.45 -4.15
N LEU A 112 -3.20 -8.25 -4.21
CA LEU A 112 -2.48 -7.78 -5.40
C LEU A 112 -1.31 -8.70 -5.76
N GLN A 113 -0.55 -9.17 -4.78
CA GLN A 113 0.55 -10.09 -5.00
C GLN A 113 0.06 -11.44 -5.56
N ASP A 114 -0.99 -12.01 -4.98
CA ASP A 114 -1.58 -13.28 -5.40
C ASP A 114 -2.22 -13.19 -6.80
N GLY A 115 -2.74 -12.01 -7.16
CA GLY A 115 -3.18 -11.67 -8.51
C GLY A 115 -2.05 -11.46 -9.53
N GLY A 116 -0.78 -11.58 -9.11
CA GLY A 116 0.39 -11.41 -9.97
C GLY A 116 0.90 -9.98 -10.09
N PHE A 117 0.33 -9.03 -9.35
CA PHE A 117 0.70 -7.62 -9.36
C PHE A 117 1.80 -7.24 -8.37
N GLY A 118 2.34 -8.22 -7.61
CA GLY A 118 3.41 -7.99 -6.63
C GLY A 118 4.62 -7.18 -7.15
N PRO A 119 5.14 -7.43 -8.37
CA PRO A 119 6.23 -6.63 -8.96
C PRO A 119 5.88 -5.18 -9.27
N HIS A 120 4.59 -4.82 -9.30
CA HIS A 120 4.10 -3.48 -9.57
C HIS A 120 3.81 -2.69 -8.28
N LEU A 121 3.83 -3.32 -7.11
CA LEU A 121 3.68 -2.62 -5.82
C LEU A 121 4.86 -1.66 -5.62
N LEU A 122 4.56 -0.40 -5.34
CA LEU A 122 5.57 0.65 -5.15
C LEU A 122 5.75 0.99 -3.68
N CYS A 123 4.65 1.35 -3.00
CA CYS A 123 4.67 1.64 -1.57
C CYS A 123 3.28 1.48 -0.96
N SER A 124 3.27 1.33 0.36
CA SER A 124 2.09 1.54 1.18
C SER A 124 2.40 2.63 2.19
N LEU A 125 1.41 3.45 2.53
CA LEU A 125 1.62 4.56 3.46
C LEU A 125 0.42 4.79 4.37
N ILE A 126 0.67 5.45 5.50
CA ILE A 126 -0.36 6.03 6.38
C ILE A 126 -0.12 7.53 6.50
N GLY A 127 -1.18 8.32 6.34
CA GLY A 127 -1.13 9.78 6.47
C GLY A 127 -1.25 10.24 7.92
N PHE A 128 -0.45 11.23 8.28
CA PHE A 128 -0.41 11.91 9.56
C PHE A 128 -0.58 13.42 9.38
N ARG A 129 -1.11 14.09 10.41
CA ARG A 129 -1.20 15.56 10.48
C ARG A 129 -0.88 16.06 11.88
N ASP A 130 -0.35 17.27 11.98
CA ASP A 130 -0.20 17.96 13.26
C ASP A 130 -1.26 19.06 13.47
N ALA A 131 -1.16 19.79 14.59
CA ALA A 131 -2.09 20.85 14.95
C ALA A 131 -2.07 22.05 13.97
N GLU A 132 -0.94 22.29 13.32
CA GLU A 132 -0.78 23.33 12.29
C GLU A 132 -1.24 22.87 10.90
N GLY A 133 -1.66 21.61 10.76
CA GLY A 133 -2.16 21.03 9.51
C GLY A 133 -1.07 20.54 8.55
N ARG A 134 0.20 20.51 8.98
CA ARG A 134 1.31 19.95 8.19
C ARG A 134 1.08 18.45 8.00
N ALA A 135 1.43 17.94 6.83
CA ALA A 135 1.23 16.53 6.49
C ALA A 135 2.54 15.75 6.54
N LEU A 136 2.46 14.50 6.98
CA LEU A 136 3.55 13.52 6.97
C LEU A 136 2.98 12.15 6.59
N ALA A 137 3.80 11.27 6.04
CA ALA A 137 3.43 9.88 5.81
C ALA A 137 4.53 8.95 6.32
N LEU A 138 4.12 7.80 6.86
CA LEU A 138 4.99 6.65 7.15
C LEU A 138 4.69 5.54 6.15
#